data_AF-A0A2C9ZZM0-F1
#
_entry.id   AF-A0A2C9ZZM0-F1
#
_cell.length_a   1.000
_cell.length_b   1.000
_cell.length_c   1.000
_cell.angle_alpha   90.00
_cell.angle_beta   90.00
_cell.angle_gamma   90.00
#
_symmetry.space_group_name_H-M   'P 1'
#
loop_
_entity.id
_entity.type
_entity.pdbx_description
1 polymer ?
#
loop_
_entity_poly.entity_id
_entity_poly.type
_entity_poly.pdbx_seq_one_letter_code
_entity_poly.pdbx_strand_id
1 'polypeptide(L)' 'MYGAYANENHAQWLFSLGGQSKYITEGRNNLTAGGLQFAQLDLNYMQTDFQVWLAKGTQEDYQELNLSAVRGFQFGD' A
#
# COMPACT_ATOMS: atom_id res chain seq x y z
N MET A 1 -2.97 19.89 -27.50
CA MET A 1 -2.31 19.65 -26.20
C MET A 1 -1.37 18.48 -26.39
N TYR A 2 -0.06 18.69 -26.21
CA TYR A 2 0.93 17.61 -26.27
C TYR A 2 0.75 16.74 -25.03
N GLY A 3 0.26 15.51 -25.20
CA GLY A 3 0.25 14.51 -24.15
C GLY A 3 1.70 14.13 -23.85
N ALA A 4 2.14 14.38 -22.63
CA ALA A 4 3.43 13.92 -22.16
C ALA A 4 3.43 12.39 -22.19
N TYR A 5 4.22 11.80 -23.09
CA TYR A 5 4.63 10.41 -22.98
C TYR A 5 5.44 10.31 -21.69
N ALA A 6 4.81 9.80 -20.63
CA ALA A 6 5.54 9.43 -19.43
C ALA A 6 6.55 8.35 -19.84
N ASN A 7 7.84 8.71 -19.79
CA ASN A 7 8.94 7.86 -20.18
C ASN A 7 8.88 6.57 -19.35
N GLU A 8 8.66 5.42 -20.00
CA GLU A 8 8.29 4.12 -19.39
C GLU A 8 9.38 3.48 -18.50
N ASN A 9 10.51 4.17 -18.32
CA ASN A 9 11.72 3.69 -17.67
C ASN A 9 12.02 4.35 -16.32
N HIS A 10 11.10 5.13 -15.76
CA HIS A 10 11.31 5.74 -14.45
C HIS A 10 10.56 4.98 -13.37
N ALA A 11 11.31 4.57 -12.34
CA ALA A 11 10.75 3.97 -11.14
C ALA A 11 9.87 5.00 -10.42
N GLN A 12 8.62 4.64 -10.16
CA GLN A 12 7.70 5.42 -9.33
C GLN A 12 7.63 4.78 -7.95
N TRP A 13 7.77 5.59 -6.91
CA TRP A 13 7.73 5.14 -5.54
C TRP A 13 6.60 5.83 -4.80
N LEU A 14 5.83 5.07 -4.04
CA LEU A 14 4.86 5.61 -3.10
C LEU A 14 5.18 5.06 -1.72
N PHE A 15 5.30 5.96 -0.75
CA PHE A 15 5.42 5.61 0.66
C PHE A 15 4.19 6.12 1.40
N SER A 16 3.54 5.22 2.13
CA SER A 16 2.34 5.53 2.90
C SER A 16 2.49 5.04 4.34
N LEU A 17 2.06 5.88 5.28
CA LEU A 17 1.89 5.53 6.69
C LEU A 17 0.44 5.77 7.05
N GLY A 18 -0.14 4.92 7.90
CA GLY A 18 -1.52 5.11 8.28
C GLY A 18 -1.94 4.30 9.50
N GLY A 19 -3.18 4.53 9.92
CA GLY A 19 -3.82 3.75 10.97
C GLY A 19 -5.30 3.52 10.66
N GLN A 20 -5.78 2.32 10.97
CA GLN A 20 -7.16 1.91 10.76
C GLN A 20 -7.83 1.60 12.11
N SER A 21 -9.00 2.21 12.35
CA SER A 21 -9.78 2.02 13.58
C SER A 21 -10.65 0.76 13.51
N LYS A 22 -10.72 -0.01 14.60
CA LYS A 22 -11.43 -1.30 14.68
C LYS A 22 -12.97 -1.19 14.74
N TYR A 23 -13.51 -0.16 15.39
CA TYR A 23 -14.96 0.05 15.55
C TYR A 23 -15.36 1.41 14.97
N ILE A 24 -15.97 1.42 13.79
CA ILE A 24 -16.66 2.61 13.23
C ILE A 24 -18.12 2.61 13.72
N THR A 25 -18.39 2.29 15.00
CA THR A 25 -19.79 2.21 15.45
C THR A 25 -20.35 3.53 15.98
N GLU A 26 -19.54 4.55 16.26
CA GLU A 26 -20.08 5.85 16.76
C GLU A 26 -19.21 7.07 16.38
N GLY A 27 -18.51 7.04 15.24
CA GLY A 27 -17.73 8.21 14.79
C GLY A 27 -16.56 8.62 15.70
N ARG A 28 -16.12 7.76 16.62
CA ARG A 28 -14.97 7.99 17.50
C ARG A 28 -13.75 7.21 17.03
N ASN A 29 -12.62 7.91 16.87
CA ASN A 29 -11.32 7.32 16.58
C ASN A 29 -10.83 6.54 17.80
N ASN A 30 -10.64 5.23 17.66
CA ASN A 30 -10.27 4.33 18.76
C ASN A 30 -8.86 3.74 18.59
N LEU A 31 -7.98 4.43 17.85
CA LEU A 31 -6.58 4.01 17.64
C LEU A 31 -5.85 3.70 18.96
N THR A 32 -6.10 4.49 20.00
CA THR A 32 -5.52 4.32 21.35
C THR A 32 -6.00 3.07 22.07
N ALA A 33 -7.10 2.44 21.62
CA ALA A 33 -7.73 1.28 22.24
C ALA A 33 -7.59 -0.02 21.42
N GLY A 34 -6.79 -0.04 20.34
CA GLY A 34 -6.53 -1.23 19.54
C GLY A 34 -6.87 -1.08 18.05
N GLY A 35 -6.38 -0.01 17.43
CA GLY A 35 -6.37 0.13 15.97
C GLY A 35 -5.11 -0.48 15.34
N LEU A 36 -5.18 -0.73 14.03
CA LEU A 36 -4.03 -1.14 13.23
C LEU A 36 -3.19 0.08 12.84
N GLN A 37 -1.88 -0.01 12.91
CA GLN A 37 -0.92 0.92 12.31
C GLN A 37 -0.19 0.22 11.17
N PHE A 38 0.12 0.94 10.09
CA PHE A 38 0.83 0.35 8.97
C PHE A 38 1.80 1.32 8.29
N ALA A 39 2.76 0.72 7.58
CA ALA A 39 3.66 1.33 6.62
C ALA A 39 3.62 0.53 5.32
N GLN A 40 3.55 1.23 4.20
CA GLN A 40 3.52 0.63 2.86
C GLN A 40 4.54 1.32 1.97
N LEU A 41 5.25 0.51 1.19
CA LEU A 41 6.11 0.96 0.09
C LEU A 41 5.67 0.27 -1.19
N ASP A 42 5.29 1.07 -2.18
CA ASP A 42 5.00 0.61 -3.53
C ASP A 42 6.08 1.11 -4.49
N LEU A 43 6.50 0.24 -5.40
CA LEU A 43 7.43 0.52 -6.49
C LEU A 43 6.79 0.04 -7.80
N ASN A 44 6.57 0.95 -8.74
CA ASN A 44 6.25 0.58 -10.12
C ASN A 44 7.49 0.79 -11.00
N TYR A 45 7.87 -0.25 -11.74
CA TYR A 45 8.96 -0.19 -12.71
C TYR A 45 8.75 -1.19 -13.84
N MET A 46 8.79 -0.73 -15.10
CA MET A 46 8.72 -1.57 -16.31
C MET A 46 7.59 -2.61 -16.26
N GLN A 47 6.34 -2.13 -16.10
CA GLN A 47 5.13 -2.97 -16.03
C GLN A 47 5.14 -3.98 -14.86
N THR A 48 6.00 -3.76 -13.87
CA THR A 48 6.10 -4.58 -12.67
C THR A 48 5.84 -3.72 -11.46
N ASP A 49 4.85 -4.10 -10.66
CA ASP A 49 4.52 -3.51 -9.38
C ASP A 49 5.09 -4.36 -8.27
N PHE A 50 5.85 -3.75 -7.35
CA PHE A 50 6.31 -4.36 -6.12
C PHE A 50 5.68 -3.64 -4.94
N GLN A 51 5.23 -4.38 -3.94
CA GLN A 51 4.68 -3.81 -2.72
C GLN A 51 5.26 -4.50 -1.50
N VAL A 52 5.61 -3.68 -0.51
CA VAL A 52 5.95 -4.09 0.84
C VAL A 52 4.95 -3.45 1.79
N TRP A 53 4.26 -4.28 2.55
CA TRP A 53 3.32 -3.84 3.57
C TRP A 53 3.79 -4.35 4.94
N LEU A 54 3.94 -3.43 5.88
CA LEU A 54 4.29 -3.69 7.26
C LEU A 54 3.16 -3.16 8.13
N ALA A 55 2.58 -3.99 8.98
CA ALA A 55 1.53 -3.55 9.87
C ALA A 55 1.71 -4.09 11.28
N LYS A 56 1.22 -3.33 12.25
CA LYS A 56 1.29 -3.60 13.68
C LYS A 56 0.00 -3.09 14.32
N GLY A 57 -0.70 -3.89 15.10
CA GLY A 57 -1.98 -3.51 15.73
C GLY A 57 -2.11 -4.04 17.15
N THR A 58 -3.28 -3.84 17.79
CA THR A 58 -3.70 -4.55 19.03
C THR A 58 -5.24 -4.72 19.07
N GLN A 59 -5.88 -5.60 19.86
CA GLN A 59 -5.97 -5.57 21.33
C GLN A 59 -5.59 -6.89 22.04
N GLU A 60 -5.27 -7.98 21.31
CA GLU A 60 -4.72 -9.22 21.90
C GLU A 60 -3.48 -9.77 21.16
N ASP A 61 -3.31 -9.49 19.86
CA ASP A 61 -2.03 -9.18 19.19
C ASP A 61 -2.28 -8.91 17.70
N TYR A 62 -1.42 -8.11 17.03
CA TYR A 62 -1.40 -8.08 15.56
C TYR A 62 -0.06 -7.59 15.00
N GLN A 63 0.50 -8.33 14.04
CA GLN A 63 1.67 -7.94 13.25
C GLN A 63 1.59 -8.56 11.84
N GLU A 64 1.97 -7.84 10.80
CA GLU A 64 1.92 -8.36 9.44
C GLU A 64 3.06 -7.82 8.57
N LEU A 65 3.59 -8.70 7.71
CA LEU A 65 4.51 -8.40 6.62
C LEU A 65 3.94 -9.07 5.36
N ASN A 66 3.55 -8.28 4.37
CA ASN A 66 3.21 -8.78 3.03
C ASN A 66 4.18 -8.25 2.00
N LEU A 67 4.57 -9.14 1.09
CA LEU A 67 5.40 -8.84 -0.07
C LEU A 67 4.64 -9.30 -1.31
N SER A 68 4.49 -8.43 -2.28
CA SER A 68 3.90 -8.79 -3.57
C SER A 68 4.70 -8.24 -4.73
N ALA A 69 4.64 -8.97 -5.84
CA ALA A 69 5.19 -8.58 -7.13
C ALA A 69 4.20 -9.00 -8.21
N VAL A 70 3.76 -8.04 -9.03
CA VAL A 70 2.81 -8.27 -10.11
C VAL A 70 3.44 -7.76 -11.40
N ARG A 71 3.48 -8.59 -12.44
CA ARG A 71 3.94 -8.19 -13.78
C ARG A 71 2.80 -8.27 -14.78
N GLY A 72 2.54 -7.16 -15.46
CA GLY A 72 1.63 -7.10 -16.58
C GLY A 72 2.25 -7.74 -17.82
N PHE A 73 1.44 -8.51 -18.55
CA PHE A 73 1.75 -8.96 -19.90
C PHE A 73 0.61 -8.51 -20.80
N GLN A 74 0.94 -7.77 -21.84
CA GLN A 74 -0.01 -7.45 -22.89
C GLN A 74 0.27 -8.38 -24.07
N PHE A 75 -0.71 -9.23 -24.38
CA PHE A 75 -0.72 -9.97 -25.65
C PHE A 75 -1.42 -9.08 -26.68
N GLY A 76 -0.76 -8.83 -27.81
CA GLY A 76 -1.37 -8.18 -28.96
C GLY A 76 -2.16 -9.18 -29.80
N ASP A 77 -3.16 -8.67 -30.52
CA ASP A 77 -3.89 -9.42 -31.56
C ASP A 77 -2.96 -9.88 -32.70
#